data_AF-A0A432DYQ7-F1
#
_entry.id   AF-A0A432DYQ7-F1
#
_cell.length_a   1.000
_cell.length_b   1.000
_cell.length_c   1.000
_cell.angle_alpha   90.00
_cell.angle_beta   90.00
_cell.angle_gamma   90.00
#
_symmetry.space_group_name_H-M   'P 1'
#
loop_
_entity.id
_entity.type
_entity.pdbx_description
1 polymer ?
#
loop_
_entity_poly.entity_id
_entity_poly.type
_entity_poly.pdbx_seq_one_letter_code
_entity_poly.pdbx_strand_id
1 'polypeptide(L)' 'MSLRNKRHLAYIPETVLLYPYLTGIENLDFFSKIAGFDYQKDELSALLKRTGLQETAHHKPLGGYSKGMRQK' A
#
# COMPACT_ATOMS: atom_id res chain seq x y z
N MET A 1 12.57 -32.35 22.68
CA MET A 1 13.46 -31.65 21.72
C MET A 1 12.61 -30.76 20.83
N SER A 2 13.05 -29.53 20.60
CA SER A 2 12.26 -28.32 20.33
C SER A 2 11.30 -28.36 19.12
N LEU A 3 10.00 -28.12 19.34
CA LEU A 3 9.05 -27.66 18.31
C LEU A 3 9.28 -26.16 18.07
N ARG A 4 10.12 -25.82 17.10
CA ARG A 4 10.29 -24.44 16.63
C ARG A 4 10.17 -24.42 15.11
N ASN A 5 9.00 -24.04 14.63
CA ASN A 5 8.85 -23.31 13.37
C ASN A 5 7.44 -22.74 13.31
N LYS A 6 7.27 -21.57 13.93
CA LYS A 6 6.09 -20.73 13.80
C LYS A 6 6.56 -19.37 13.29
N ARG A 7 5.96 -18.97 12.17
CA ARG A 7 5.59 -17.58 11.82
C ARG A 7 6.49 -16.74 10.91
N HIS A 8 6.86 -17.24 9.73
CA HIS A 8 7.09 -16.35 8.58
C HIS A 8 6.51 -16.96 7.29
N LEU A 9 5.25 -17.39 7.32
CA LEU A 9 4.46 -17.44 6.09
C LEU A 9 4.18 -15.97 5.75
N ALA A 10 5.08 -15.37 4.95
CA ALA A 10 4.77 -14.15 4.23
C ALA A 10 3.58 -14.50 3.32
N TYR A 11 2.38 -14.22 3.81
CA TYR A 11 1.16 -14.32 3.02
C TYR A 11 1.28 -13.26 1.93
N ILE A 12 1.67 -13.69 0.74
CA ILE A 12 1.56 -12.90 -0.48
C ILE A 12 0.20 -13.27 -1.05
N PRO A 13 -0.87 -12.49 -0.79
CA PRO A 13 -2.11 -12.72 -1.51
C PRO A 13 -1.81 -12.54 -3.01
N GLU A 14 -2.23 -13.49 -3.84
CA GLU A 14 -2.11 -13.41 -5.32
C GLU A 14 -2.65 -12.09 -5.88
N THR A 15 -3.50 -11.40 -5.12
CA THR A 15 -3.95 -10.04 -5.38
C THR A 15 -3.67 -9.18 -4.16
N VAL A 16 -2.78 -8.19 -4.25
CA VAL A 16 -2.70 -7.12 -3.24
C VAL A 16 -4.07 -6.46 -3.18
N LEU A 17 -4.80 -6.72 -2.10
CA LEU A 17 -6.17 -6.23 -1.95
C LEU A 17 -6.10 -4.77 -1.50
N LEU A 18 -6.00 -3.86 -2.48
CA LEU A 18 -6.13 -2.43 -2.21
C LEU A 18 -7.51 -2.16 -1.61
N TYR A 19 -7.58 -1.37 -0.56
CA TYR A 19 -8.81 -0.99 0.11
C TYR A 19 -9.46 0.16 -0.66
N PRO A 20 -10.60 -0.05 -1.34
CA PRO A 20 -11.19 0.93 -2.25
C PRO A 20 -11.76 2.17 -1.54
N TYR A 21 -12.07 2.05 -0.25
CA TYR A 21 -12.56 3.15 0.58
C TYR A 21 -11.44 4.02 1.14
N LEU A 22 -10.20 3.53 1.10
CA LEU A 22 -9.02 4.27 1.49
C LEU A 22 -8.44 5.03 0.30
N THR A 23 -7.79 6.15 0.58
CA THR A 23 -7.01 6.93 -0.39
C THR A 23 -5.71 6.22 -0.77
N GLY A 24 -5.01 6.73 -1.80
CA GLY A 24 -3.70 6.19 -2.19
C GLY A 24 -2.68 6.27 -1.07
N ILE A 25 -2.67 7.39 -0.34
CA ILE A 25 -1.78 7.57 0.82
C ILE A 25 -2.13 6.59 1.94
N GLU A 26 -3.40 6.43 2.28
CA GLU A 26 -3.82 5.53 3.36
C GLU A 26 -3.55 4.06 3.02
N ASN A 27 -3.76 3.66 1.76
CA ASN A 27 -3.36 2.32 1.30
C ASN A 27 -1.86 2.11 1.45
N LEU A 28 -1.05 3.06 0.96
CA LEU A 28 0.40 2.93 1.00
C LEU A 28 0.93 2.94 2.43
N ASP A 29 0.38 3.80 3.30
CA ASP A 29 0.69 3.85 4.74
C ASP A 29 0.39 2.50 5.41
N PHE A 30 -0.81 1.95 5.17
CA PHE A 30 -1.23 0.67 5.73
C PHE A 30 -0.28 -0.48 5.35
N PHE A 31 0.04 -0.61 4.05
CA PHE A 31 0.96 -1.65 3.59
C PHE A 31 2.40 -1.42 4.06
N SER A 32 2.85 -0.17 4.14
CA SER A 32 4.18 0.18 4.66
C SER A 32 4.32 -0.25 6.12
N LYS A 33 3.31 0.03 6.94
CA LYS A 33 3.27 -0.38 8.36
C LYS A 33 3.27 -1.89 8.55
N ILE A 34 2.54 -2.63 7.72
CA ILE A 34 2.57 -4.10 7.73
C ILE A 34 3.96 -4.63 7.36
N ALA A 35 4.64 -3.98 6.41
CA ALA A 35 5.99 -4.32 6.01
C ALA A 35 7.07 -3.85 7.03
N GLY A 36 6.68 -3.15 8.10
CA GLY A 36 7.58 -2.67 9.15
C GLY A 36 8.22 -1.30 8.87
N PHE A 37 7.70 -0.56 7.88
CA PHE A 37 8.11 0.81 7.59
C PHE A 37 7.13 1.82 8.19
N ASP A 38 7.64 2.95 8.66
CA ASP A 38 6.85 4.07 9.15
C ASP A 38 7.28 5.33 8.40
N TYR A 39 6.43 5.79 7.48
CA TYR A 39 6.70 6.93 6.62
C TYR A 39 5.81 8.11 7.01
N GLN A 40 6.36 9.31 6.92
CA GLN A 40 5.56 10.53 7.01
C GLN A 40 4.69 10.70 5.76
N LYS A 41 3.61 11.46 5.90
CA LYS A 41 2.65 11.70 4.81
C LYS A 41 3.29 12.28 3.54
N ASP A 42 4.29 13.14 3.71
CA ASP A 42 5.02 13.75 2.59
C ASP A 42 5.92 12.74 1.86
N GLU A 43 6.51 11.79 2.59
CA GLU A 43 7.30 10.69 2.01
C GLU A 43 6.40 9.75 1.21
N LEU A 44 5.22 9.41 1.74
CA LEU A 44 4.21 8.61 1.04
C LEU A 44 3.74 9.32 -0.24
N SER A 45 3.47 10.63 -0.17
CA SER A 45 3.10 11.43 -1.34
C SER A 45 4.23 11.44 -2.38
N ALA A 46 5.49 11.58 -1.96
CA ALA A 46 6.65 11.51 -2.84
C ALA A 46 6.80 10.13 -3.51
N LEU A 47 6.57 9.04 -2.77
CA LEU A 47 6.59 7.68 -3.31
C LEU A 47 5.52 7.49 -4.38
N LEU A 48 4.27 7.89 -4.13
CA LEU A 48 3.18 7.83 -5.11
C LEU A 48 3.48 8.68 -6.35
N LYS A 49 4.08 9.86 -6.17
CA LYS A 49 4.51 10.72 -7.28
C LYS A 49 5.56 10.04 -8.17
N ARG A 50 6.48 9.27 -7.56
CA ARG A 50 7.51 8.52 -8.29
C ARG A 50 6.95 7.38 -9.14
N THR A 51 5.79 6.82 -8.78
CA THR A 51 5.10 5.82 -9.61
C THR A 51 4.30 6.46 -10.75
N GLY A 52 4.33 7.80 -10.83
CA GLY A 52 3.59 8.58 -11.82
C GLY A 52 2.10 8.71 -11.48
N LEU A 53 1.69 8.44 -10.24
CA LEU A 53 0.36 8.78 -9.77
C LEU A 53 0.27 10.31 -9.62
N GLN A 54 -0.86 10.87 -10.03
CA GLN A 54 -1.07 12.32 -9.94
C GLN A 54 -1.32 12.71 -8.49
N GLU A 55 -0.75 13.84 -8.07
CA GLU A 55 -0.87 14.35 -6.70
C GLU A 55 -2.34 14.58 -6.29
N THR A 56 -3.18 14.99 -7.24
CA THR A 56 -4.64 15.14 -7.05
C THR A 56 -5.36 13.81 -6.80
N ALA A 57 -4.76 12.67 -7.17
CA ALA A 57 -5.29 11.35 -6.89
C ALA A 57 -4.89 10.84 -5.50
N HIS A 58 -3.76 11.29 -4.94
CA HIS A 58 -3.21 10.77 -3.67
C HIS A 58 -4.23 10.78 -2.52
N HIS A 59 -5.09 11.80 -2.49
CA HIS A 59 -6.13 12.01 -1.47
C HIS A 59 -7.53 11.55 -1.89
N LYS A 60 -7.67 10.89 -3.05
CA LYS A 60 -8.95 10.34 -3.52
C LYS A 60 -9.06 8.86 -3.15
N PRO A 61 -10.25 8.39 -2.75
CA PRO A 61 -10.50 6.97 -2.54
C PRO A 61 -10.19 6.15 -3.80
N LEU A 62 -9.63 4.96 -3.60
CA LEU A 62 -9.25 4.06 -4.69
C LEU A 62 -10.43 3.52 -5.50
N GLY A 63 -11.65 3.60 -4.98
CA GLY A 63 -12.87 3.24 -5.70
C GLY A 63 -13.04 4.00 -7.02
N GLY A 64 -12.48 5.20 -7.14
CA GLY A 64 -12.49 5.99 -8.39
C GLY A 64 -11.29 5.76 -9.32
N TYR A 65 -10.36 4.86 -8.97
CA TYR A 65 -9.11 4.69 -9.74
C TYR A 65 -9.32 3.77 -10.95
N SER A 66 -8.75 4.18 -12.09
CA SER A 66 -8.62 3.30 -13.25
C SER A 66 -7.72 2.09 -12.93
N LYS A 67 -7.77 1.05 -13.76
CA LYS A 67 -6.90 -0.13 -13.61
C LYS A 67 -5.43 0.26 -13.59
N GLY A 68 -5.00 1.17 -14.46
CA GLY A 68 -3.62 1.64 -14.53
C GLY A 68 -3.21 2.44 -13.29
N MET A 69 -4.10 3.23 -12.72
CA MET A 69 -3.83 3.96 -11.46
C MET A 69 -3.68 3.02 -10.27
N ARG A 70 -4.39 1.88 -10.26
CA ARG A 70 -4.27 0.84 -9.21
C ARG A 70 -3.01 -0.02 -9.34
N GLN A 71 -2.33 0.02 -10.48
CA GLN A 71 -1.10 -0.73 -10.73
C GLN A 71 0.17 0.10 -10.51
N LYS A 72 0.02 1.43 -10.36
CA LYS A 72 1.08 2.35 -9.97
C LYS A 72 1.25 2.35 -8.46
#